data_AF-A0A357MR35-F1
#
_entry.id   AF-A0A357MR35-F1
#
_cell.length_a   1.000
_cell.length_b   1.000
_cell.length_c   1.000
_cell.angle_alpha   90.00
_cell.angle_beta   90.00
_cell.angle_gamma   90.00
#
_symmetry.space_group_name_H-M   'P 1'
#
loop_
_entity.id
_entity.type
_entity.pdbx_description
1 polymer ?
#
loop_
_entity_poly.entity_id
_entity_poly.type
_entity_poly.pdbx_seq_one_letter_code
_entity_poly.pdbx_strand_id
1 'polypeptide(L)'
;LEVSVTSGKQVFFVAQKDPKNEDPKAQDIYNVGTVANILQVLKLPDGTIKVLAEGISRGRLMHLSENEALFMSEIEILEDIIHRDNECEALIRFLLNKFED
;
A
#
# COMPACT_ATOMS: atom_id res chain seq x y z
N LEU A 1 -10.36 5.12 -7.61
CA LEU A 1 -10.08 6.21 -6.65
C LEU A 1 -11.30 7.09 -6.36
N GLU A 2 -12.04 7.61 -7.34
CA GLU A 2 -13.26 8.41 -7.06
C GLU A 2 -14.35 7.58 -6.36
N VAL A 3 -14.58 6.36 -6.86
CA VAL A 3 -15.37 5.31 -6.18
C VAL A 3 -14.65 4.78 -4.94
N SER A 4 -13.53 5.37 -4.54
CA SER A 4 -12.88 5.22 -3.23
C SER A 4 -12.78 6.54 -2.45
N VAL A 5 -13.59 7.57 -2.72
CA VAL A 5 -13.72 8.75 -1.81
C VAL A 5 -15.11 8.87 -1.17
N THR A 6 -16.18 8.67 -1.95
CA THR A 6 -17.62 8.74 -1.57
C THR A 6 -18.22 7.80 -0.50
N SER A 7 -17.50 6.82 0.05
CA SER A 7 -18.05 5.76 0.95
C SER A 7 -17.12 5.37 2.12
N GLY A 8 -16.20 6.26 2.53
CA GLY A 8 -15.29 6.02 3.66
C GLY A 8 -14.25 4.93 3.42
N LYS A 9 -13.32 5.15 2.49
CA LYS A 9 -12.67 4.08 1.72
C LYS A 9 -11.16 3.96 2.00
N GLN A 10 -10.81 2.83 2.60
CA GLN A 10 -9.47 2.28 2.51
C GLN A 10 -9.15 1.91 1.05
N VAL A 11 -7.90 2.09 0.66
CA VAL A 11 -7.35 1.66 -0.63
C VAL A 11 -6.20 0.70 -0.36
N PHE A 12 -6.10 -0.35 -1.16
CA PHE A 12 -4.97 -1.26 -1.13
C PHE A 12 -3.95 -0.84 -2.20
N PHE A 13 -2.78 -0.40 -1.76
CA PHE A 13 -1.67 -0.07 -2.62
C PHE A 13 -0.77 -1.28 -2.80
N VAL A 14 -0.48 -1.63 -4.05
CA VAL A 14 0.42 -2.70 -4.41
C VAL A 14 1.35 -2.22 -5.50
N ALA A 15 2.64 -2.54 -5.38
CA ALA A 15 3.61 -2.19 -6.40
C ALA A 15 3.57 -3.18 -7.56
N GLN A 16 3.82 -2.67 -8.76
CA GLN A 16 4.16 -3.49 -9.92
C GLN A 16 5.62 -3.93 -9.85
N LYS A 17 5.90 -5.11 -10.42
CA LYS A 17 7.25 -5.67 -10.51
C LYS A 17 8.11 -4.92 -11.52
N ASP A 18 7.54 -4.56 -12.66
CA ASP A 18 8.17 -3.72 -13.68
C ASP A 18 7.49 -2.35 -13.72
N PRO A 19 8.18 -1.25 -13.35
CA PRO A 19 7.61 0.09 -13.40
C PRO A 19 7.30 0.60 -14.81
N LYS A 20 7.80 -0.05 -15.87
CA LYS A 20 7.57 0.33 -17.26
C LYS A 20 6.37 -0.35 -17.90
N ASN A 21 5.77 -1.33 -17.23
CA ASN A 21 4.57 -1.97 -17.72
C ASN A 21 3.36 -1.06 -17.48
N GLU A 22 2.69 -0.61 -18.55
CA GLU A 22 1.54 0.29 -18.44
C GLU A 22 0.22 -0.44 -18.15
N ASP A 23 0.18 -1.76 -18.37
CA ASP A 23 -1.01 -2.60 -18.17
C ASP A 23 -0.65 -3.88 -17.38
N PRO A 24 -0.29 -3.75 -16.09
CA PRO A 24 0.12 -4.88 -15.27
C PRO A 24 -1.05 -5.81 -14.97
N LYS A 25 -0.84 -7.11 -15.18
CA LYS A 25 -1.79 -8.15 -14.78
C LYS A 25 -1.53 -8.56 -13.33
N ALA A 26 -2.42 -9.39 -12.78
CA ALA A 26 -2.29 -9.91 -11.41
C ALA A 26 -0.93 -10.57 -11.09
N GLN A 27 -0.30 -11.21 -12.09
CA GLN A 27 1.01 -11.84 -11.94
C GLN A 27 2.18 -10.83 -11.96
N ASP A 28 1.94 -9.62 -12.47
CA ASP A 28 2.95 -8.57 -12.67
C ASP A 28 3.05 -7.63 -11.47
N ILE A 29 2.22 -7.85 -10.44
CA ILE A 29 2.25 -7.11 -9.18
C ILE A 29 2.75 -7.99 -8.03
N TYR A 30 3.16 -7.36 -6.93
CA TYR A 30 3.52 -8.08 -5.71
C TYR A 30 2.28 -8.57 -4.96
N ASN A 31 2.41 -9.63 -4.16
CA ASN A 31 1.27 -10.19 -3.42
C ASN A 31 1.06 -9.52 -2.06
N VAL A 32 2.02 -8.71 -1.60
CA VAL A 32 1.92 -7.95 -0.35
C VAL A 32 1.94 -6.48 -0.67
N GLY A 33 1.02 -5.75 -0.07
CA GLY A 33 0.84 -4.31 -0.25
C GLY A 33 0.44 -3.63 1.05
N THR A 34 -0.03 -2.40 0.93
CA THR A 34 -0.38 -1.53 2.06
C THR A 34 -1.84 -1.16 2.00
N VAL A 35 -2.58 -1.48 3.06
CA VAL A 35 -3.91 -0.91 3.30
C VAL A 35 -3.72 0.51 3.82
N ALA A 36 -4.36 1.47 3.18
CA ALA A 36 -4.18 2.87 3.50
C ALA A 36 -5.52 3.64 3.50
N ASN A 37 -5.60 4.66 4.35
CA ASN A 37 -6.70 5.62 4.33
C ASN A 37 -6.37 6.75 3.35
N ILE A 38 -7.36 7.16 2.55
CA ILE A 38 -7.25 8.39 1.76
C ILE A 38 -7.59 9.58 2.66
N LEU A 39 -6.59 10.40 2.95
CA LEU A 39 -6.77 11.61 3.77
C LEU A 39 -7.23 12.80 2.94
N GLN A 40 -6.70 12.92 1.72
CA GLN A 40 -7.00 14.05 0.85
C GLN A 40 -6.88 13.70 -0.63
N VAL A 41 -7.76 14.27 -1.44
CA VAL A 41 -7.66 14.22 -2.91
C VAL A 41 -7.73 15.64 -3.44
N LEU A 42 -6.70 16.06 -4.18
CA LEU A 42 -6.68 17.30 -4.96
C LEU A 42 -6.78 16.96 -6.44
N LYS A 43 -7.70 17.65 -7.13
CA LYS A 43 -7.71 17.71 -8.59
C LYS A 43 -6.97 18.98 -9.00
N LEU A 44 -5.90 18.83 -9.75
CA LEU A 44 -5.14 19.94 -10.29
C LEU A 44 -5.81 20.47 -11.58
N PRO A 45 -5.57 21.74 -11.97
CA PRO A 45 -6.23 22.34 -13.13
C PRO A 45 -5.93 21.66 -14.48
N ASP A 46 -4.81 20.93 -14.55
CA ASP A 46 -4.37 20.13 -15.71
C ASP A 46 -5.08 18.77 -15.80
N GLY A 47 -5.95 18.44 -14.84
CA GLY A 47 -6.64 17.15 -14.75
C GLY A 47 -5.90 16.10 -13.92
N THR A 48 -4.68 16.38 -13.44
CA THR A 48 -3.91 15.45 -12.60
C THR A 48 -4.57 15.31 -11.22
N ILE A 49 -4.61 14.10 -10.68
CA ILE A 49 -5.11 13.83 -9.32
C ILE A 49 -3.92 13.59 -8.38
N LYS A 50 -3.79 14.44 -7.36
CA LYS A 50 -2.85 14.24 -6.25
C LYS A 50 -3.59 13.67 -5.04
N VAL A 51 -3.10 12.57 -4.51
CA VAL A 51 -3.71 11.87 -3.36
C VAL A 51 -2.73 11.88 -2.20
N LEU A 52 -3.21 12.27 -1.02
CA LEU A 52 -2.51 12.06 0.25
C LEU A 52 -3.14 10.84 0.94
N ALA A 53 -2.32 9.85 1.25
CA ALA A 53 -2.75 8.62 1.89
C ALA A 53 -1.85 8.29 3.09
N GLU A 54 -2.44 7.63 4.08
CA GLU A 54 -1.76 7.14 5.28
C GLU A 54 -1.85 5.61 5.30
N GLY A 55 -0.70 4.93 5.29
CA GLY A 55 -0.63 3.48 5.43
C GLY A 55 -0.98 3.05 6.85
N ILE A 56 -1.80 2.00 6.96
CA ILE A 56 -2.36 1.51 8.24
C ILE A 56 -1.77 0.14 8.58
N SER A 57 -1.74 -0.76 7.60
CA SER A 57 -1.30 -2.14 7.79
C SER A 57 -0.83 -2.76 6.50
N ARG A 58 -0.06 -3.85 6.62
CA ARG A 58 0.27 -4.72 5.49
C ARG A 58 -0.92 -5.64 5.20
N GLY A 59 -1.16 -5.89 3.93
CA GLY A 59 -2.16 -6.84 3.47
C GLY A 59 -1.57 -7.78 2.42
N ARG A 60 -2.03 -9.03 2.42
CA ARG A 60 -1.77 -10.00 1.36
C ARG A 60 -2.95 -10.04 0.40
N LEU A 61 -2.67 -9.87 -0.89
CA LEU A 61 -3.64 -10.02 -1.96
C LEU A 61 -4.00 -11.50 -2.12
N MET A 62 -5.28 -11.82 -1.93
CA MET A 62 -5.82 -13.18 -2.07
C MET A 62 -6.46 -13.37 -3.44
N HIS A 63 -7.24 -12.38 -3.87
CA HIS A 63 -7.89 -12.38 -5.16
C HIS A 63 -7.91 -10.97 -5.75
N LEU A 64 -7.66 -10.87 -7.06
CA LEU A 64 -7.81 -9.65 -7.83
C LEU A 64 -8.87 -9.90 -8.90
N SER A 65 -9.93 -9.11 -8.86
CA SER A 65 -10.93 -9.05 -9.91
C SER A 65 -10.89 -7.68 -10.58
N GLU A 66 -11.11 -7.69 -11.88
CA GLU A 66 -11.19 -6.49 -12.69
C GLU A 66 -12.64 -6.34 -13.14
N ASN A 67 -13.23 -5.17 -12.90
CA ASN A 67 -14.45 -4.75 -13.60
C ASN A 67 -14.11 -3.61 -14.57
N GLU A 68 -15.06 -3.23 -15.43
CA GLU A 68 -14.87 -2.22 -16.50
C GLU A 68 -14.37 -0.84 -16.02
N ALA A 69 -14.31 -0.55 -14.71
CA ALA A 69 -13.89 0.73 -14.17
C ALA A 69 -12.82 0.64 -13.08
N LEU A 70 -12.63 -0.50 -12.41
CA LEU A 70 -11.85 -0.61 -11.17
C LEU A 70 -11.31 -2.03 -10.95
N PHE A 71 -10.11 -2.10 -10.38
CA PHE A 71 -9.65 -3.31 -9.68
C PHE A 71 -10.34 -3.42 -8.31
N MET A 72 -10.89 -4.60 -8.03
CA MET A 72 -11.37 -4.99 -6.71
C MET A 72 -10.51 -6.13 -6.19
N SER A 73 -10.11 -6.06 -4.93
CA SER A 73 -9.26 -7.06 -4.30
C SER A 73 -9.86 -7.61 -3.03
N GLU A 74 -9.70 -8.91 -2.83
CA GLU A 74 -9.85 -9.55 -1.53
C GLU A 74 -8.47 -9.61 -0.89
N ILE A 75 -8.37 -9.12 0.34
CA ILE A 75 -7.11 -9.02 1.07
C ILE A 75 -7.20 -9.67 2.44
N GLU A 76 -6.12 -10.31 2.86
CA GLU A 76 -5.90 -10.78 4.22
C GLU A 76 -4.98 -9.77 4.94
N ILE A 77 -5.40 -9.25 6.09
CA ILE A 77 -4.54 -8.35 6.89
C ILE A 77 -3.41 -9.16 7.51
N LEU A 78 -2.18 -8.69 7.35
CA LEU A 78 -1.01 -9.29 7.97
C LEU A 78 -0.75 -8.62 9.32
N GLU A 79 -0.87 -9.40 10.39
CA GLU A 79 -0.49 -8.94 11.73
C GLU A 79 1.03 -8.79 11.85
N ASP A 80 1.45 -7.76 12.60
CA ASP A 80 2.85 -7.54 12.87
C ASP A 80 3.35 -8.50 13.96
N ILE A 81 4.48 -9.15 13.67
CA ILE A 81 5.17 -9.99 14.66
C ILE A 81 6.10 -9.09 15.46
N ILE A 82 5.75 -8.85 16.72
CA ILE A 82 6.52 -7.99 17.61
C ILE A 82 7.39 -8.84 18.52
N HIS A 83 8.70 -8.81 18.26
CA HIS A 83 9.71 -9.37 19.16
C HIS A 83 10.20 -8.29 20.13
N ARG A 84 10.35 -8.63 21.40
CA ARG A 84 10.78 -7.71 22.49
C ARG A 84 11.92 -8.30 23.32
N ASP A 85 12.83 -9.00 22.67
CA ASP A 85 14.03 -9.52 23.32
C ASP A 85 15.21 -8.54 23.18
N ASN A 86 16.27 -8.83 23.92
CA ASN A 86 17.48 -7.99 23.94
C ASN A 86 18.17 -7.90 22.58
N GLU A 87 18.02 -8.93 21.72
CA GLU A 87 18.61 -8.92 20.37
C GLU A 87 17.88 -7.90 19.48
N CYS A 88 16.54 -7.87 19.53
CA CYS A 88 15.76 -6.85 18.84
C CYS A 88 16.11 -5.44 19.31
N GLU A 89 16.27 -5.19 20.61
CA GLU A 89 16.69 -3.87 21.09
C GLU A 89 18.10 -3.47 20.63
N ALA A 90 19.03 -4.43 20.59
CA ALA A 90 20.37 -4.18 20.08
C ALA A 90 20.36 -3.85 18.58
N LEU A 91 19.55 -4.57 17.80
CA LEU A 91 19.34 -4.31 16.38
C LEU A 91 18.72 -2.94 16.13
N ILE A 92 17.71 -2.54 16.90
CA ILE A 92 17.09 -1.21 16.79
C ILE A 92 18.14 -0.12 17.03
N ARG A 93 18.93 -0.23 18.11
CA ARG A 93 20.01 0.73 18.41
C ARG A 93 21.05 0.79 17.29
N PHE A 94 21.46 -0.36 16.77
CA PHE A 94 22.40 -0.44 15.66
C PHE A 94 21.87 0.25 14.40
N LEU A 95 20.61 -0.01 14.04
CA LEU A 95 19.97 0.55 12.84
C LEU A 95 19.80 2.07 12.96
N LEU A 96 19.39 2.57 14.13
CA LEU A 96 19.29 4.01 14.39
C LEU A 96 20.64 4.71 14.24
N ASN A 97 21.70 4.16 14.85
CA ASN A 97 23.06 4.72 14.70
C ASN A 97 23.50 4.75 13.22
N LYS A 98 23.13 3.74 12.43
CA LYS A 98 23.45 3.66 11.00
C LYS A 98 22.62 4.60 10.12
N PHE A 99 21.47 5.05 10.59
CA PHE A 99 20.63 6.01 9.87
C PHE A 99 21.12 7.45 10.05
N GLU A 100 21.84 7.74 11.14
CA GLU A 100 22.45 9.05 11.42
C GLU A 100 23.82 9.25 10.74
N ASP A 101 24.49 8.16 10.35
CA ASP A 101 25.74 8.15 9.54
C ASP A 101 25.46 8.52 8.06
#